data_AF-A0A671G6Q7-F1
#
_entry.id   AF-A0A671G6Q7-F1
#
_cell.length_a   1.000
_cell.length_b   1.000
_cell.length_c   1.000
_cell.angle_alpha   90.00
_cell.angle_beta   90.00
_cell.angle_gamma   90.00
#
_symmetry.space_group_name_H-M   'P 1'
#
loop_
_entity.id
_entity.type
_entity.pdbx_description
1 polymer ?
#
loop_
_entity_poly.entity_id
_entity_poly.type
_entity_poly.pdbx_seq_one_letter_code
_entity_poly.pdbx_strand_id
1 'polypeptide(L)'
;MALNPEDPSGGFQHDTVMAFINEKMARHVKGPEFYLENTSLSWAEVEDKLRGILEDSELPSEAKEACAWGCLALGLRFAHKQRQLHTCRVQWLHNFCKLHKSAAQTLASNLRELTEQKEMERKEAAYHLRLTQAKLEEVQKERDLLRWKLFRAVRLPHSPVSRPVSSPQNLNRGRFHSQDGDRQ
;
A
#
# COMPACT_ATOMS: atom_id res chain seq x y z
N MET A 1 -31.09 -40.51 -24.93
CA MET A 1 -31.97 -39.64 -24.12
C MET A 1 -31.44 -38.21 -24.21
N ALA A 2 -32.31 -37.20 -24.15
CA ALA A 2 -31.89 -35.81 -24.26
C ALA A 2 -31.22 -35.30 -22.98
N LEU A 3 -31.77 -35.66 -21.81
CA LEU A 3 -31.14 -35.40 -20.52
C LEU A 3 -30.20 -36.54 -20.15
N ASN A 4 -29.01 -36.18 -19.67
CA ASN A 4 -27.99 -37.11 -19.22
C ASN A 4 -27.84 -37.02 -17.69
N PRO A 5 -27.98 -38.13 -16.93
CA PRO A 5 -27.76 -38.13 -15.49
C PRO A 5 -26.34 -37.73 -15.10
N GLU A 6 -25.36 -38.01 -15.97
CA GLU A 6 -23.96 -37.65 -15.75
C GLU A 6 -23.66 -36.17 -16.07
N ASP A 7 -24.64 -35.40 -16.55
CA ASP A 7 -24.44 -33.96 -16.80
C ASP A 7 -24.61 -33.16 -15.49
N PRO A 8 -23.52 -32.64 -14.90
CA PRO A 8 -23.59 -31.87 -13.66
C PRO A 8 -24.32 -30.53 -13.83
N SER A 9 -24.56 -30.10 -15.08
CA SER A 9 -25.28 -28.86 -15.37
C SER A 9 -26.78 -29.05 -15.55
N GLY A 10 -27.30 -30.29 -15.49
CA GLY A 10 -28.72 -30.59 -15.66
C GLY A 10 -29.63 -30.04 -14.57
N GLY A 11 -29.13 -29.82 -13.35
CA GLY A 11 -29.87 -29.21 -12.25
C GLY A 11 -30.90 -30.12 -11.55
N PHE A 12 -31.10 -31.34 -12.04
CA PHE A 12 -31.92 -32.35 -11.39
C PHE A 12 -31.14 -33.05 -10.26
N GLN A 13 -31.80 -33.24 -9.13
CA GLN A 13 -31.24 -33.96 -7.98
C GLN A 13 -31.64 -35.45 -7.94
N HIS A 14 -32.70 -35.82 -8.64
CA HIS A 14 -33.30 -37.15 -8.57
C HIS A 14 -33.43 -37.76 -9.96
N ASP A 15 -32.77 -38.90 -10.18
CA ASP A 15 -32.76 -39.60 -11.46
C ASP A 15 -34.15 -40.07 -11.88
N THR A 16 -35.01 -40.41 -10.92
CA THR A 16 -36.42 -40.79 -11.18
C THR A 16 -37.20 -39.66 -11.83
N VAL A 17 -36.97 -38.41 -11.39
CA VAL A 17 -37.58 -37.22 -11.99
C VAL A 17 -37.01 -37.01 -13.39
N MET A 18 -35.69 -37.10 -13.55
CA MET A 18 -35.05 -36.93 -14.85
C MET A 18 -35.55 -37.97 -15.87
N ALA A 19 -35.69 -39.23 -15.46
CA ALA A 19 -36.22 -40.30 -16.30
C ALA A 19 -37.67 -40.02 -16.73
N PHE A 20 -38.52 -39.58 -15.81
CA PHE A 20 -39.90 -39.19 -16.11
C PHE A 20 -39.96 -38.02 -17.11
N ILE A 21 -39.15 -36.98 -16.93
CA ILE A 21 -39.09 -35.86 -17.86
C ILE A 21 -38.61 -36.31 -19.25
N ASN A 22 -37.55 -37.12 -19.31
CA ASN A 22 -37.06 -37.72 -20.56
C ASN A 22 -38.16 -38.53 -21.26
N GLU A 23 -38.93 -39.33 -20.52
CA GLU A 23 -40.06 -40.09 -21.07
C GLU A 23 -41.13 -39.16 -21.63
N LYS A 24 -41.52 -38.12 -20.87
CA LYS A 24 -42.53 -37.14 -21.30
C LYS A 24 -42.11 -36.37 -22.54
N MET A 25 -40.86 -35.95 -22.62
CA MET A 25 -40.30 -35.32 -23.81
C MET A 25 -40.27 -36.29 -25.00
N ALA A 26 -39.88 -37.54 -24.78
CA ALA A 26 -39.73 -38.54 -25.84
C ALA A 26 -41.06 -38.97 -26.49
N ARG A 27 -42.21 -38.52 -25.98
CA ARG A 27 -43.54 -38.74 -26.58
C ARG A 27 -43.65 -38.12 -27.98
N HIS A 28 -42.84 -37.12 -28.30
CA HIS A 28 -42.79 -36.52 -29.62
C HIS A 28 -41.36 -36.08 -29.96
N VAL A 29 -40.95 -36.22 -31.22
CA VAL A 29 -39.56 -35.94 -31.66
C VAL A 29 -39.12 -34.50 -31.36
N LYS A 30 -40.04 -33.55 -31.47
CA LYS A 30 -39.79 -32.14 -31.14
C LYS A 30 -39.38 -31.90 -29.69
N GLY A 31 -39.74 -32.76 -28.72
CA GLY A 31 -39.35 -32.55 -27.32
C GLY A 31 -37.83 -32.60 -27.10
N PRO A 32 -37.18 -33.74 -27.42
CA PRO A 32 -35.73 -33.87 -27.41
C PRO A 32 -35.01 -32.87 -28.31
N GLU A 33 -35.51 -32.61 -29.53
CA GLU A 33 -34.94 -31.63 -30.46
C GLU A 33 -34.96 -30.22 -29.87
N PHE A 34 -36.12 -29.80 -29.35
CA PHE A 34 -36.28 -28.51 -28.70
C PHE A 34 -35.32 -28.36 -27.52
N TYR A 35 -35.15 -29.39 -26.69
CA TYR A 35 -34.17 -29.31 -25.60
C TYR A 35 -32.75 -29.07 -26.14
N LEU A 36 -32.31 -29.91 -27.08
CA LEU A 36 -30.94 -29.89 -27.61
C LEU A 36 -30.59 -28.57 -28.32
N GLU A 37 -31.47 -28.11 -29.21
CA GLU A 37 -31.30 -26.88 -29.99
C GLU A 37 -31.21 -25.63 -29.12
N ASN A 38 -31.82 -25.66 -27.94
CA ASN A 38 -31.96 -24.49 -27.08
C ASN A 38 -31.05 -24.53 -25.83
N THR A 39 -30.20 -25.56 -25.70
CA THR A 39 -29.26 -25.70 -24.56
C THR A 39 -28.27 -24.56 -24.39
N SER A 40 -27.96 -23.85 -25.47
CA SER A 40 -26.96 -22.76 -25.52
C SER A 40 -27.59 -21.37 -25.51
N LEU A 41 -28.91 -21.26 -25.57
CA LEU A 41 -29.61 -19.99 -25.59
C LEU A 41 -29.82 -19.42 -24.19
N SER A 42 -30.10 -18.13 -24.12
CA SER A 42 -30.55 -17.48 -22.91
C SER A 42 -31.98 -17.91 -22.55
N TRP A 43 -32.33 -17.83 -21.26
CA TRP A 43 -33.68 -18.20 -20.81
C TRP A 43 -34.78 -17.43 -21.56
N ALA A 44 -34.58 -16.13 -21.81
CA ALA A 44 -35.54 -15.30 -22.55
C ALA A 44 -35.80 -15.84 -23.97
N GLU A 45 -34.74 -16.19 -24.70
CA GLU A 45 -34.87 -16.75 -26.06
C GLU A 45 -35.56 -18.11 -26.07
N VAL A 46 -35.32 -18.94 -25.05
CA VAL A 46 -36.02 -20.24 -24.90
C VAL A 46 -37.52 -20.02 -24.65
N GLU A 47 -37.86 -19.09 -23.76
CA GLU A 47 -39.25 -18.76 -23.43
C GLU A 47 -40.00 -18.19 -24.65
N ASP A 48 -39.36 -17.31 -25.41
CA ASP A 48 -39.93 -16.75 -26.64
C ASP A 48 -40.15 -17.81 -27.73
N LYS A 49 -39.23 -18.77 -27.87
CA LYS A 49 -39.43 -19.91 -28.79
C LYS A 49 -40.55 -20.82 -28.34
N LEU A 50 -40.68 -21.08 -27.03
CA LEU A 50 -41.80 -21.87 -26.51
C LEU A 50 -43.13 -21.17 -26.77
N ARG A 51 -43.20 -19.85 -26.56
CA ARG A 51 -44.40 -19.06 -26.89
C ARG A 51 -44.82 -19.27 -28.34
N GLY A 52 -43.90 -19.15 -29.29
CA GLY A 52 -44.20 -19.38 -30.71
C GLY A 52 -44.75 -20.79 -31.00
N ILE A 53 -44.20 -21.82 -30.33
CA ILE A 53 -44.69 -23.20 -30.45
C ILE A 53 -46.10 -23.36 -29.87
N LEU A 54 -46.41 -22.69 -28.76
CA LEU A 54 -47.72 -22.78 -28.12
C LEU A 54 -48.81 -22.07 -28.95
N GLU A 55 -48.48 -20.95 -29.57
CA GLU A 55 -49.38 -20.14 -30.38
C GLU A 55 -49.66 -20.75 -31.78
N ASP A 56 -48.78 -21.63 -32.28
CA ASP A 56 -48.95 -22.29 -33.57
C ASP A 56 -50.12 -23.30 -33.56
N SER A 57 -51.21 -23.02 -34.27
CA SER A 57 -52.38 -23.89 -34.36
C SER A 57 -52.15 -25.19 -35.14
N GLU A 58 -51.15 -25.21 -36.02
CA GLU A 58 -50.84 -26.37 -36.88
C GLU A 58 -50.06 -27.45 -36.13
N LEU A 59 -49.48 -27.10 -34.98
CA LEU A 59 -48.68 -28.00 -34.17
C LEU A 59 -49.57 -28.92 -33.31
N PRO A 60 -49.39 -30.26 -33.37
CA PRO A 60 -50.12 -31.20 -32.53
C PRO A 60 -49.93 -30.93 -31.03
N SER A 61 -50.95 -31.24 -30.22
CA SER A 61 -50.91 -31.05 -28.77
C SER A 61 -49.76 -31.83 -28.12
N GLU A 62 -49.49 -33.04 -28.59
CA GLU A 62 -48.40 -33.88 -28.09
C GLU A 62 -47.03 -33.24 -28.35
N ALA A 63 -46.86 -32.57 -29.49
CA ALA A 63 -45.63 -31.85 -29.80
C ALA A 63 -45.44 -30.64 -28.88
N LYS A 64 -46.51 -29.88 -28.62
CA LYS A 64 -46.49 -28.76 -27.68
C LYS A 64 -46.17 -29.22 -26.26
N GLU A 65 -46.79 -30.31 -25.80
CA GLU A 65 -46.52 -30.88 -24.48
C GLU A 65 -45.06 -31.35 -24.37
N ALA A 66 -44.56 -32.07 -25.37
CA ALA A 66 -43.17 -32.53 -25.39
C ALA A 66 -42.16 -31.36 -25.35
N CYS A 67 -42.42 -30.28 -26.09
CA CYS A 67 -41.62 -29.06 -26.04
C CYS A 67 -41.73 -28.35 -24.69
N ALA A 68 -42.90 -28.33 -24.04
CA ALA A 68 -43.07 -27.76 -22.71
C ALA A 68 -42.22 -28.50 -21.66
N TRP A 69 -42.17 -29.84 -21.72
CA TRP A 69 -41.28 -30.64 -20.87
C TRP A 69 -39.79 -30.36 -21.17
N GLY A 70 -39.43 -30.18 -22.44
CA GLY A 70 -38.09 -29.75 -22.84
C GLY A 70 -37.71 -28.38 -22.28
N CYS A 71 -38.64 -27.41 -22.34
CA CYS A 71 -38.47 -26.09 -21.76
C CYS A 71 -38.34 -26.12 -20.24
N LEU A 72 -39.12 -26.96 -19.54
CA LEU A 72 -38.99 -27.15 -18.10
C LEU A 72 -37.58 -27.65 -17.73
N ALA A 73 -37.06 -28.62 -18.48
CA ALA A 73 -35.71 -29.11 -18.26
C ALA A 73 -34.64 -28.04 -18.52
N LEU A 74 -34.81 -27.19 -19.55
CA LEU A 74 -33.95 -26.04 -19.80
C LEU A 74 -34.03 -24.99 -18.67
N GLY A 75 -35.22 -24.74 -18.14
CA GLY A 75 -35.42 -23.81 -17.03
C GLY A 75 -34.71 -24.27 -15.76
N LEU A 76 -34.78 -25.57 -15.43
CA LEU A 76 -34.04 -26.16 -14.32
C LEU A 76 -32.52 -26.05 -14.51
N ARG A 77 -32.01 -26.35 -15.71
CA ARG A 77 -30.60 -26.15 -16.09
C ARG A 77 -30.18 -24.69 -15.89
N PHE A 78 -30.98 -23.74 -16.35
CA PHE A 78 -30.69 -22.31 -16.24
C PHE A 78 -30.67 -21.87 -14.77
N ALA A 79 -31.69 -22.21 -13.98
CA ALA A 79 -31.77 -21.90 -12.56
C ALA A 79 -30.58 -22.49 -11.78
N HIS A 80 -30.17 -23.71 -12.12
CA HIS A 80 -29.01 -24.35 -11.51
C HIS A 80 -27.71 -23.61 -11.84
N LYS A 81 -27.44 -23.31 -13.12
CA LYS A 81 -26.27 -22.53 -13.54
C LYS A 81 -26.25 -21.15 -12.88
N GLN A 82 -27.39 -20.48 -12.85
CA GLN A 82 -27.52 -19.17 -12.23
C GLN A 82 -27.20 -19.23 -10.74
N ARG A 83 -27.71 -20.24 -10.02
CA ARG A 83 -27.36 -20.47 -8.61
C ARG A 83 -25.85 -20.65 -8.41
N GLN A 84 -25.21 -21.50 -9.22
CA GLN A 84 -23.76 -21.73 -9.14
C GLN A 84 -22.98 -20.42 -9.34
N LEU A 85 -23.31 -19.67 -10.39
CA LEU A 85 -22.67 -18.38 -10.69
C LEU A 85 -22.87 -17.37 -9.56
N HIS A 86 -24.07 -17.30 -8.99
CA HIS A 86 -24.34 -16.42 -7.85
C HIS A 86 -23.52 -16.80 -6.62
N THR A 87 -23.43 -18.09 -6.28
CA THR A 87 -22.61 -18.56 -5.15
C THR A 87 -21.13 -18.20 -5.37
N CYS A 88 -20.59 -18.45 -6.56
CA CYS A 88 -19.22 -18.08 -6.90
C CYS A 88 -19.00 -16.56 -6.79
N ARG A 89 -19.94 -15.75 -7.30
CA ARG A 89 -19.86 -14.28 -7.23
C ARG A 89 -19.88 -13.77 -5.80
N VAL A 90 -20.78 -14.29 -4.96
CA VAL A 90 -20.86 -13.92 -3.53
C VAL A 90 -19.57 -14.29 -2.81
N GLN A 91 -19.05 -15.49 -3.05
CA GLN A 91 -17.79 -15.94 -2.44
C GLN A 91 -16.61 -15.07 -2.87
N TRP A 92 -16.53 -14.71 -4.15
CA TRP A 92 -15.49 -13.84 -4.67
C TRP A 92 -15.56 -12.44 -4.05
N LEU A 93 -16.75 -11.83 -4.00
CA LEU A 93 -16.97 -10.53 -3.37
C LEU A 93 -16.58 -10.54 -1.90
N HIS A 94 -16.95 -11.59 -1.16
CA HIS A 94 -16.59 -11.73 0.25
C HIS A 94 -15.08 -11.78 0.46
N ASN A 95 -14.37 -12.58 -0.34
CA ASN A 95 -12.90 -12.68 -0.27
C ASN A 95 -12.22 -11.36 -0.64
N PHE A 96 -12.74 -10.68 -1.67
CA PHE A 96 -12.24 -9.37 -2.08
C PHE A 96 -12.40 -8.33 -0.97
N CYS A 97 -13.59 -8.24 -0.36
CA CYS A 97 -13.85 -7.34 0.76
C CYS A 97 -12.95 -7.63 1.97
N LYS A 98 -12.70 -8.91 2.28
CA LYS A 98 -11.77 -9.30 3.35
C LYS A 98 -10.35 -8.81 3.08
N LEU A 99 -9.84 -9.04 1.87
CA LEU A 99 -8.50 -8.59 1.47
C LEU A 99 -8.37 -7.06 1.54
N HIS A 100 -9.37 -6.35 1.03
CA HIS A 100 -9.38 -4.90 1.06
C HIS A 100 -9.43 -4.35 2.50
N LYS A 101 -10.24 -4.97 3.37
CA LYS A 101 -10.30 -4.61 4.79
C LYS A 101 -8.96 -4.83 5.48
N SER A 102 -8.29 -5.97 5.25
CA SER A 102 -6.96 -6.21 5.84
C SER A 102 -5.93 -5.22 5.33
N ALA A 103 -5.91 -4.93 4.02
CA ALA A 103 -4.97 -3.97 3.44
C ALA A 103 -5.19 -2.55 4.00
N ALA A 104 -6.44 -2.12 4.14
CA ALA A 104 -6.78 -0.83 4.73
C ALA A 104 -6.36 -0.75 6.21
N GLN A 105 -6.55 -1.84 6.96
CA GLN A 105 -6.13 -1.92 8.37
C GLN A 105 -4.61 -1.84 8.52
N THR A 106 -3.85 -2.59 7.70
CA THR A 106 -2.38 -2.53 7.68
C THR A 106 -1.88 -1.14 7.26
N LEU A 107 -2.51 -0.51 6.27
CA LEU A 107 -2.15 0.85 5.88
C LEU A 107 -2.41 1.84 7.03
N ALA A 108 -3.55 1.73 7.70
CA ALA A 108 -3.88 2.58 8.84
C ALA A 108 -2.88 2.41 10.01
N SER A 109 -2.46 1.18 10.32
CA SER A 109 -1.44 0.95 11.36
C SER A 109 -0.10 1.55 10.98
N ASN A 110 0.36 1.34 9.75
CA ASN A 110 1.63 1.88 9.26
C ASN A 110 1.63 3.41 9.28
N LEU A 111 0.52 4.05 8.88
CA LEU A 111 0.40 5.51 8.93
C LEU A 111 0.43 6.04 10.36
N ARG A 112 -0.18 5.33 11.32
CA ARG A 112 -0.12 5.70 12.73
C ARG A 112 1.31 5.62 13.24
N GLU A 113 2.00 4.50 13.00
CA GLU A 113 3.41 4.31 13.41
C GLU A 113 4.33 5.38 12.80
N LEU A 114 4.20 5.67 11.51
CA LEU A 114 4.99 6.73 10.86
C LEU A 114 4.70 8.11 11.44
N THR A 115 3.45 8.38 11.84
CA THR A 115 3.07 9.65 12.45
C THR A 115 3.69 9.77 13.85
N GLU A 116 3.59 8.73 14.67
CA GLU A 116 4.19 8.67 16.01
C GLU A 116 5.71 8.82 15.95
N GLN A 117 6.36 8.10 15.02
CA GLN A 117 7.80 8.20 14.80
C GLN A 117 8.22 9.61 14.41
N LYS A 118 7.51 10.23 13.46
CA LYS A 118 7.79 11.60 13.02
C LYS A 118 7.59 12.62 14.13
N GLU A 119 6.60 12.42 15.00
CA GLU A 119 6.38 13.28 16.16
C GLU A 119 7.51 13.15 17.19
N MET A 120 8.01 11.93 17.43
CA MET A 120 9.16 11.68 18.29
C MET A 120 10.41 12.40 17.76
N GLU A 121 10.75 12.19 16.49
CA GLU A 121 11.90 12.83 15.84
C GLU A 121 11.82 14.36 15.90
N ARG A 122 10.62 14.93 15.72
CA ARG A 122 10.39 16.37 15.86
C ARG A 122 10.63 16.87 17.28
N LYS A 123 10.17 16.13 18.30
CA LYS A 123 10.38 16.48 19.71
C LYS A 123 11.86 16.41 20.07
N GLU A 124 12.57 15.39 19.60
CA GLU A 124 14.02 15.23 19.80
C GLU A 124 14.82 16.36 19.13
N ALA A 125 14.53 16.67 17.87
CA ALA A 125 15.17 17.77 17.16
C ALA A 125 14.93 19.12 17.87
N ALA A 126 13.70 19.36 18.34
CA ALA A 126 13.38 20.57 19.10
C ALA A 126 14.13 20.63 20.44
N TYR A 127 14.31 19.49 21.12
CA TYR A 127 15.10 19.40 22.35
C TYR A 127 16.57 19.73 22.10
N HIS A 128 17.20 19.12 21.10
CA HIS A 128 18.60 19.39 20.74
C HIS A 128 18.82 20.84 20.31
N LEU A 129 17.86 21.44 19.59
CA LEU A 129 17.93 22.84 19.21
C LEU A 129 17.95 23.74 20.44
N ARG A 130 17.05 23.53 21.40
CA ARG A 130 17.00 24.30 22.67
C ARG A 130 18.28 24.16 23.47
N LEU A 131 18.81 22.95 23.59
CA LEU A 131 20.08 22.70 24.27
C LEU A 131 21.24 23.46 23.62
N THR A 132 21.30 23.44 22.28
CA THR A 132 22.34 24.16 21.53
C THR A 132 22.21 25.68 21.67
N GLN A 133 20.98 26.20 21.66
CA GLN A 133 20.70 27.62 21.89
C GLN A 133 21.15 28.07 23.28
N ALA A 134 20.80 27.32 24.33
CA ALA A 134 21.24 27.62 25.70
C ALA A 134 22.77 27.66 25.83
N LYS A 135 23.46 26.66 25.25
CA LYS A 135 24.92 26.62 25.22
C LYS A 135 25.51 27.81 24.46
N LEU A 136 24.90 28.22 23.35
CA LEU A 136 25.33 29.38 22.59
C LEU A 136 25.18 30.67 23.41
N GLU A 137 24.08 30.84 24.15
CA GLU A 137 23.89 31.98 25.04
C GLU A 137 24.93 32.05 26.16
N GLU A 138 25.31 30.90 26.75
CA GLU A 138 26.39 30.83 27.74
C GLU A 138 27.72 31.30 27.15
N VAL A 139 28.11 30.75 25.99
CA VAL A 139 29.35 31.14 25.30
C VAL A 139 29.33 32.62 24.89
N GLN A 140 28.16 33.15 24.51
CA GLN A 140 28.01 34.58 24.22
C GLN A 140 28.25 35.44 25.47
N LYS A 141 27.69 35.07 26.63
CA LYS A 141 27.94 35.77 27.90
C LYS A 141 29.42 35.72 28.29
N GLU A 142 30.07 34.58 28.13
CA GLU A 142 31.52 34.43 28.38
C GLU A 142 32.35 35.33 27.47
N ARG A 143 32.05 35.33 26.17
CA ARG A 143 32.69 36.22 25.18
C ARG A 143 32.52 37.69 25.58
N ASP A 144 31.31 38.09 25.96
CA ASP A 144 31.02 39.48 26.30
C ASP A 144 31.73 39.91 27.58
N LEU A 145 31.84 39.02 28.56
CA LEU A 145 32.65 39.22 29.76
C LEU A 145 34.14 39.38 29.43
N LEU A 146 34.69 38.52 28.55
CA LEU A 146 36.08 38.63 28.12
C LEU A 146 36.34 39.93 27.36
N ARG A 147 35.42 40.33 26.47
CA ARG A 147 35.49 41.59 25.75
C ARG A 147 35.50 42.79 26.70
N TRP A 148 34.65 42.78 27.73
CA TRP A 148 34.63 43.82 28.76
C TRP A 148 35.96 43.89 29.54
N LYS A 149 36.52 42.74 29.94
CA LYS A 149 37.84 42.67 30.61
C LYS A 149 38.96 43.26 29.76
N LEU A 150 38.99 42.94 28.46
CA LEU A 150 39.97 43.49 27.51
C LEU A 150 39.84 45.01 27.38
N PHE A 151 38.62 45.55 27.23
CA PHE A 151 38.41 46.99 27.17
C PHE A 151 38.93 47.72 28.42
N ARG A 152 38.77 47.12 29.61
CA ARG A 152 39.30 47.68 30.86
C ARG A 152 40.83 47.67 30.88
N ALA A 153 41.46 46.57 30.44
CA ALA A 153 42.91 46.44 30.38
C ALA A 153 43.55 47.46 29.41
N VAL A 154 42.93 47.70 28.26
CA VAL A 154 43.41 48.66 27.25
C VAL A 154 43.20 50.13 27.66
N ARG A 155 42.18 50.43 28.46
CA ARG A 155 41.92 51.80 28.98
C ARG A 155 42.70 52.18 30.23
N LEU A 156 43.35 51.22 30.90
CA LEU A 156 44.32 51.53 31.94
C LEU A 156 45.60 52.06 31.25
N PRO A 157 46.12 53.24 31.63
CA PRO A 157 47.36 53.72 31.03
C PRO A 157 48.47 52.71 31.31
N HIS A 158 49.13 52.24 30.25
CA HIS A 158 50.43 51.59 30.36
C HIS A 158 51.35 52.57 31.10
N SER A 159 51.66 52.27 32.36
CA SER A 159 52.82 52.88 33.00
C SER A 159 54.04 52.51 32.15
N PRO A 160 54.88 53.49 31.73
CA PRO A 160 56.03 53.16 30.91
C PRO A 160 56.97 52.26 31.71
N VAL A 161 57.22 51.07 31.16
CA VAL A 161 58.25 50.15 31.61
C VAL A 161 59.60 50.84 31.37
N SER A 162 60.24 51.31 32.44
CA SER A 162 61.65 51.66 32.42
C SER A 162 62.46 50.37 32.21
N ARG A 163 63.03 50.21 31.02
CA ARG A 163 64.06 49.21 30.70
C ARG A 163 65.43 49.89 30.57
N PRO A 164 66.52 49.12 30.68
CA PRO A 164 67.55 49.30 31.69
C PRO A 164 68.76 50.07 31.18
N VAL A 165 69.44 50.81 32.06
CA VAL A 165 70.81 51.26 31.81
C VAL A 165 71.75 50.42 32.66
N SER A 166 72.43 49.49 32.00
CA SER A 166 73.65 48.89 32.50
C SER A 166 74.78 49.91 32.42
N SER A 167 75.58 49.90 33.48
CA SER A 167 76.81 50.65 33.82
C SER A 167 77.77 51.01 32.68
N PRO A 168 78.77 51.85 33.00
CA PRO A 168 80.12 51.32 32.93
C PRO A 168 80.92 51.52 34.23
N GLN A 169 81.54 50.44 34.67
CA GLN A 169 82.68 50.48 35.59
C GLN A 169 83.97 50.77 34.82
N ASN A 170 84.91 51.39 35.56
CA ASN A 170 86.36 51.44 35.37
C ASN A 170 86.87 52.53 34.39
N LEU A 171 87.92 53.28 34.71
CA LEU A 171 89.24 52.73 35.00
C LEU A 171 90.17 53.68 35.75
N ASN A 172 91.05 53.02 36.49
CA ASN A 172 92.18 53.53 37.23
C ASN A 172 93.26 54.13 36.31
N ARG A 173 94.10 54.95 36.93
CA ARG A 173 95.30 55.62 36.41
C ARG A 173 96.38 54.61 35.96
N GLY A 174 96.95 54.78 34.76
CA GLY A 174 98.22 54.18 34.31
C GLY A 174 98.14 53.59 32.89
N ARG A 175 98.63 54.24 31.83
CA ARG A 175 100.02 54.42 31.32
C ARG A 175 100.45 53.39 30.25
N PHE A 176 100.71 53.91 29.04
CA PHE A 176 101.56 53.45 27.91
C PHE A 176 101.09 52.25 27.08
N HIS A 177 100.75 52.45 25.78
CA HIS A 177 101.59 52.44 24.56
C HIS A 177 102.24 51.06 24.31
N SER A 178 101.68 50.27 23.39
CA SER A 178 101.98 50.21 21.95
C SER A 178 103.14 49.25 21.63
N GLN A 179 102.75 48.10 21.08
CA GLN A 179 103.34 47.29 20.01
C GLN A 179 104.84 47.37 19.71
N ASP A 180 105.40 46.16 19.71
CA ASP A 180 106.18 45.51 18.65
C ASP A 180 107.47 46.16 18.15
N GLY A 181 108.54 45.38 18.27
CA GLY A 181 109.82 45.67 17.64
C GLY A 181 110.87 44.59 17.93
N ASP A 182 110.58 43.34 17.56
CA ASP A 182 111.60 42.32 17.36
C ASP A 182 112.53 42.75 16.20
N ARG A 183 113.81 42.99 16.54
CA ARG A 183 114.96 42.76 15.67
C ARG A 183 116.13 42.28 16.54
N GLN A 184 116.47 41.01 16.29
CA GLN A 184 117.67 40.23 16.68
C GLN A 184 117.75 39.73 18.12
#